data_AF-A0AAX3ZLT1-F1
#
_entry.id   AF-A0AAX3ZLT1-F1
#
_cell.length_a   1.000
_cell.length_b   1.000
_cell.length_c   1.000
_cell.angle_alpha   90.00
_cell.angle_beta   90.00
_cell.angle_gamma   90.00
#
_symmetry.space_group_name_H-M   'P 1'
#
loop_
_entity.id
_entity.type
_entity.pdbx_description
1 polymer ?
#
loop_
_entity_poly.entity_id
_entity_poly.type
_entity_poly.pdbx_seq_one_letter_code
_entity_poly.pdbx_strand_id
1 'polypeptide(L)'
;MSCCTPDGSCSTTATPATAAVAEGVTTVYAVAGMTCGHCEATLTREIGAVDGVRSVEVDRAAGRVSVTTDGEPDDAVLAKVVDEAGYELTGRAS
;
A
#
# COMPACT_ATOMS: atom_id res chain seq x y z
N MET A 1 10.92 -20.08 -38.80
CA MET A 1 11.18 -18.73 -38.27
C MET A 1 9.92 -17.89 -38.47
N SER A 2 8.87 -18.23 -37.73
CA SER A 2 7.52 -17.66 -37.87
C SER A 2 6.85 -17.75 -36.49
N CYS A 3 6.56 -16.61 -35.89
CA CYS A 3 5.90 -16.50 -34.58
C CYS A 3 4.70 -15.55 -34.69
N CYS A 4 3.90 -15.66 -35.76
CA CYS A 4 2.67 -14.86 -35.94
C CYS A 4 1.53 -15.78 -36.41
N THR A 5 0.47 -15.87 -35.62
CA THR A 5 -0.81 -16.46 -36.02
C THR A 5 -1.52 -15.46 -36.95
N PRO A 6 -2.24 -15.92 -38.00
CA PRO A 6 -2.90 -15.05 -38.99
C PRO A 6 -4.01 -14.12 -38.45
N ASP A 7 -4.33 -14.17 -37.16
CA ASP A 7 -5.40 -13.40 -36.51
C ASP A 7 -4.88 -12.15 -35.75
N GLY A 8 -3.71 -11.62 -36.11
CA GLY A 8 -3.23 -10.31 -35.59
C GLY A 8 -3.02 -10.19 -34.07
N SER A 9 -3.22 -11.27 -33.30
CA SER A 9 -3.11 -11.27 -31.85
C SER A 9 -1.77 -11.86 -31.42
N CYS A 10 -0.76 -11.03 -31.23
CA CYS A 10 0.24 -11.30 -30.21
C CYS A 10 -0.37 -10.83 -28.88
N SER A 11 -1.16 -11.69 -28.24
CA SER A 11 -1.69 -11.39 -26.91
C SER A 11 -0.51 -11.35 -25.95
N THR A 12 0.04 -10.14 -25.78
CA THR A 12 0.79 -9.77 -24.60
C THR A 12 -0.20 -9.91 -23.46
N THR A 13 -0.17 -11.04 -22.76
CA THR A 13 -0.60 -11.01 -21.38
C THR A 13 0.40 -10.13 -20.66
N ALA A 14 0.14 -8.82 -20.70
CA ALA A 14 0.43 -7.96 -19.59
C ALA A 14 -0.21 -8.66 -18.39
N THR A 15 0.61 -9.42 -17.67
CA THR A 15 0.26 -9.75 -16.31
C THR A 15 0.31 -8.38 -15.63
N PRO A 16 -0.83 -7.81 -15.19
CA PRO A 16 -0.78 -6.60 -14.40
C PRO A 16 0.20 -6.84 -13.25
N ALA A 17 0.90 -5.77 -12.88
CA ALA A 17 1.81 -5.68 -11.74
C ALA A 17 1.41 -6.66 -10.63
N THR A 18 2.40 -7.37 -10.10
CA THR A 18 2.30 -8.38 -9.04
C THR A 18 1.57 -7.88 -7.78
N ALA A 19 0.26 -7.76 -7.87
CA ALA A 19 -0.69 -7.62 -6.79
C ALA A 19 -1.47 -8.94 -6.71
N ALA A 20 -0.78 -10.03 -6.35
CA ALA A 20 -1.34 -11.36 -6.09
C ALA A 20 -0.18 -12.26 -5.62
N VAL A 21 -0.11 -12.81 -4.41
CA VAL A 21 -1.07 -13.00 -3.34
C VAL A 21 -0.28 -12.90 -2.04
N ALA A 22 -0.41 -11.81 -1.28
CA ALA A 22 -0.03 -11.83 0.11
C ALA A 22 -1.19 -12.51 0.86
N GLU A 23 -1.04 -13.77 1.24
CA GLU A 23 -1.79 -14.28 2.39
C GLU A 23 -1.50 -13.32 3.54
N GLY A 24 -2.47 -12.45 3.83
CA GLY A 24 -2.31 -11.32 4.73
C GLY A 24 -3.56 -10.46 4.75
N VAL A 25 -3.74 -9.75 5.86
CA VAL A 25 -4.86 -8.84 6.10
C VAL A 25 -4.45 -7.45 5.60
N THR A 26 -5.11 -6.98 4.54
CA THR A 26 -4.95 -5.59 4.09
C THR A 26 -5.96 -4.71 4.82
N THR A 27 -5.47 -3.77 5.62
CA THR A 27 -6.29 -2.76 6.30
C THR A 27 -5.97 -1.39 5.73
N VAL A 28 -7.02 -0.66 5.35
CA VAL A 28 -6.89 0.70 4.83
C VAL A 28 -7.15 1.68 5.96
N TYR A 29 -6.30 2.68 6.08
CA TYR A 29 -6.39 3.76 7.06
C TYR A 29 -6.54 5.10 6.36
N ALA A 30 -7.36 5.98 6.90
CA ALA A 30 -7.44 7.37 6.46
C ALA A 30 -6.42 8.20 7.23
N VAL A 31 -5.71 9.08 6.52
CA VAL A 31 -4.69 9.95 7.11
C VAL A 31 -5.01 11.40 6.77
N ALA A 32 -5.11 12.24 7.80
CA ALA A 32 -5.24 13.68 7.66
C ALA A 32 -3.85 14.34 7.61
N GLY A 33 -3.75 15.43 6.86
CA GLY A 33 -2.52 16.24 6.80
C GLY A 33 -1.51 15.88 5.70
N MET A 34 -1.87 15.06 4.70
CA MET A 34 -1.00 14.71 3.54
C MET A 34 -0.73 15.86 2.53
N THR A 35 -0.57 17.09 3.03
CA THR A 35 -0.32 18.31 2.23
C THR A 35 1.13 18.44 1.75
N CYS A 36 2.12 17.79 2.39
CA CYS A 36 3.53 17.86 1.98
C CYS A 36 3.93 16.65 1.12
N GLY A 37 4.47 16.92 -0.09
CA GLY A 37 4.75 15.88 -1.09
C GLY A 37 6.00 15.05 -0.93
N HIS A 38 6.76 15.27 0.14
CA HIS A 38 7.98 14.51 0.42
C HIS A 38 7.78 13.37 1.42
N CYS A 39 6.56 13.21 1.93
CA CYS A 39 6.37 12.47 3.17
C CYS A 39 5.86 11.05 2.98
N GLU A 40 5.40 10.73 1.78
CA GLU A 40 4.95 9.38 1.41
C GLU A 40 6.07 8.35 1.64
N ALA A 41 7.26 8.62 1.13
CA ALA A 41 8.39 7.70 1.26
C ALA A 41 8.83 7.49 2.72
N THR A 42 8.73 8.54 3.54
CA THR A 42 9.00 8.46 4.98
C THR A 42 7.93 7.62 5.68
N LEU A 43 6.65 7.92 5.48
CA LEU A 43 5.53 7.14 6.02
C LEU A 43 5.62 5.65 5.66
N THR A 44 5.87 5.34 4.39
CA THR A 44 6.01 3.96 3.92
C THR A 44 7.18 3.25 4.61
N ARG A 45 8.30 3.94 4.84
CA ARG A 45 9.45 3.37 5.57
C ARG A 45 9.15 3.14 7.05
N GLU A 46 8.56 4.13 7.72
CA GLU A 46 8.25 4.07 9.14
C GLU A 46 7.21 2.98 9.42
N ILE A 47 6.12 2.94 8.65
CA ILE A 47 5.08 1.91 8.78
C ILE A 47 5.61 0.54 8.34
N GLY A 48 6.42 0.49 7.29
CA GLY A 48 7.05 -0.75 6.82
C GLY A 48 8.10 -1.32 7.79
N ALA A 49 8.57 -0.51 8.75
CA ALA A 49 9.46 -0.96 9.83
C ALA A 49 8.70 -1.53 11.03
N VAL A 50 7.36 -1.44 11.05
CA VAL A 50 6.53 -2.04 12.10
C VAL A 50 6.54 -3.56 11.96
N ASP A 51 6.78 -4.24 13.08
CA ASP A 51 6.79 -5.69 13.14
C ASP A 51 5.42 -6.26 12.73
N GLY A 52 5.41 -7.22 11.80
CA GLY A 52 4.19 -7.81 11.23
C GLY A 52 3.68 -7.14 9.95
N VAL A 53 4.24 -6.00 9.52
CA VAL A 53 3.90 -5.38 8.24
C VAL A 53 4.65 -6.05 7.09
N ARG A 54 3.90 -6.58 6.12
CA ARG A 54 4.45 -7.15 4.88
C ARG A 54 4.57 -6.13 3.76
N SER A 55 3.60 -5.22 3.65
CA SER A 55 3.58 -4.21 2.59
C SER A 55 2.80 -2.97 3.00
N VAL A 56 3.22 -1.82 2.50
CA VAL A 56 2.57 -0.53 2.73
C VAL A 56 2.42 0.17 1.39
N GLU A 57 1.19 0.57 1.07
CA GLU A 57 0.86 1.44 -0.04
C GLU A 57 0.25 2.72 0.51
N VAL A 58 0.80 3.87 0.11
CA VAL A 58 0.28 5.18 0.49
C VAL A 58 -0.35 5.81 -0.74
N ASP A 59 -1.64 6.11 -0.65
CA ASP A 59 -2.41 6.77 -1.69
C ASP A 59 -2.64 8.23 -1.31
N ARG A 60 -1.68 9.07 -1.68
CA ARG A 60 -1.73 10.51 -1.38
C ARG A 60 -2.90 11.21 -2.10
N ALA A 61 -3.31 10.72 -3.26
CA ALA A 61 -4.42 11.28 -4.02
C ALA A 61 -5.76 11.04 -3.30
N ALA A 62 -5.94 9.84 -2.73
CA ALA A 62 -7.14 9.46 -2.02
C ALA A 62 -7.14 9.82 -0.53
N GLY A 63 -5.99 10.15 0.07
CA GLY A 63 -5.91 10.40 1.51
C GLY A 63 -5.76 9.14 2.36
N ARG A 64 -5.25 8.04 1.80
CA ARG A 64 -5.34 6.70 2.41
C ARG A 64 -4.01 5.97 2.47
N VAL A 65 -3.87 5.07 3.44
CA VAL A 65 -2.71 4.20 3.60
C VAL A 65 -3.20 2.77 3.75
N SER A 66 -2.83 1.91 2.81
CA SER A 66 -3.13 0.49 2.81
C SER A 66 -1.96 -0.28 3.39
N VAL A 67 -2.19 -0.97 4.50
CA VAL A 67 -1.16 -1.75 5.20
C VAL A 67 -1.56 -3.21 5.13
N THR A 68 -0.64 -4.04 4.63
CA THR A 68 -0.82 -5.49 4.55
C THR A 68 0.04 -6.15 5.61
N THR A 69 -0.60 -6.89 6.51
CA THR A 69 0.02 -7.61 7.61
C THR A 69 -0.26 -9.11 7.52
N ASP A 70 0.55 -9.95 8.20
CA ASP A 70 0.30 -11.40 8.27
C ASP A 70 -0.96 -11.74 9.11
N GLY A 71 -1.23 -10.92 10.13
CA GLY A 71 -2.35 -11.04 11.05
C GLY A 71 -3.09 -9.72 11.24
N GLU A 72 -3.81 -9.60 12.35
CA GLU A 72 -4.53 -8.36 12.70
C GLU A 72 -3.52 -7.23 12.96
N PRO A 73 -3.59 -6.10 12.24
CA PRO A 73 -2.68 -4.98 12.44
C PRO A 73 -2.98 -4.27 13.77
N ASP A 74 -1.91 -3.81 14.44
CA ASP A 74 -2.01 -3.01 15.66
C ASP A 74 -2.26 -1.53 15.32
N ASP A 75 -3.53 -1.12 15.32
CA ASP A 75 -3.95 0.24 14.99
C ASP A 75 -3.25 1.30 15.86
N ALA A 76 -3.00 0.97 17.13
CA ALA A 76 -2.34 1.86 18.08
C ALA A 76 -0.87 2.11 17.70
N VAL A 77 -0.16 1.07 17.25
CA VAL A 77 1.23 1.18 16.79
C VAL A 77 1.27 1.97 15.49
N LEU A 78 0.39 1.65 14.54
CA LEU A 78 0.25 2.37 13.28
C LEU A 78 -0.06 3.85 13.49
N ALA A 79 -1.03 4.18 14.35
CA ALA A 79 -1.37 5.56 14.67
C ALA A 79 -0.19 6.31 15.29
N LYS A 80 0.56 5.67 16.20
CA LYS A 80 1.73 6.28 16.83
C LYS A 80 2.85 6.54 15.83
N VAL A 81 3.13 5.60 14.93
CA VAL A 81 4.14 5.75 13.88
C VAL A 81 3.76 6.88 12.91
N VAL A 82 2.48 6.97 12.55
CA VAL A 82 1.94 8.03 11.70
C VAL A 82 2.03 9.40 12.40
N ASP A 83 1.73 9.46 13.71
CA ASP A 83 1.87 10.66 14.55
C ASP A 83 3.33 11.12 14.66
N GLU A 84 4.27 10.20 14.90
CA GLU A 84 5.70 10.51 14.94
C GLU A 84 6.25 10.96 13.57
N ALA A 85 5.63 10.50 12.48
CA ALA A 85 5.92 11.00 11.13
C ALA A 85 5.29 12.40 10.84
N GLY A 86 4.49 12.94 11.76
CA GLY A 86 3.84 14.25 11.63
C GLY A 86 2.48 14.21 10.92
N TYR A 87 1.80 13.08 10.97
CA TYR A 87 0.51 12.84 10.33
C TYR A 87 -0.53 12.37 11.35
N GLU A 88 -1.81 12.57 11.05
CA GLU A 88 -2.87 12.08 11.92
C GLU A 88 -3.62 10.93 11.26
N LEU A 89 -3.53 9.74 11.85
CA LEU A 89 -4.35 8.60 11.43
C LEU A 89 -5.77 8.78 11.97
N THR A 90 -6.74 9.02 11.09
CA THR A 90 -8.13 9.32 11.48
C THR A 90 -8.97 8.06 11.70
N GLY A 91 -8.46 6.89 11.32
CA GLY A 91 -9.04 5.58 11.60
C GLY A 91 -9.00 4.64 10.40
N ARG A 92 -9.61 3.44 10.54
CA ARG A 92 -9.78 2.51 9.43
C ARG A 92 -10.76 3.09 8.41
N ALA A 93 -10.32 3.21 7.16
CA ALA A 93 -11.15 3.57 6.03
C ALA A 93 -11.82 2.28 5.50
N SER A 94 -12.95 1.92 6.09
CA SER A 94 -13.82 0.81 5.68
C SER A 94 -14.52 1.05 4.35
#